data_AF-A0A803NC02-F1
#
_entry.id   AF-A0A803NC02-F1
#
_cell.length_a   1.000
_cell.length_b   1.000
_cell.length_c   1.000
_cell.angle_alpha   90.00
_cell.angle_beta   90.00
_cell.angle_gamma   90.00
#
_symmetry.space_group_name_H-M   'P 1'
#
loop_
_entity.id
_entity.type
_entity.pdbx_description
1 polymer ?
#
loop_
_entity_poly.entity_id
_entity_poly.type
_entity_poly.pdbx_seq_one_letter_code
_entity_poly.pdbx_strand_id
1 'polypeptide(L)'
;MESVQPNVMCPPPPRTFKDREELITYVRDFGVSQGYVLTIRKSKRDSNVVLGCDRGGGRRNRHKSEAPKRKRKENSRLINCPFEIIGKKEEDVWVLKIKNGEHNHEPLKDMSEHRFSHRFNEEEARQVKEMIEAGIKPRQVLETLKQSNPQLQSTPRHLYNLKTKIREGNFSERSFKSWRPNASAVGASSENVEQMKVFNLIGGKFVESQGVVFVDVINPATQEVVSQVPSTTYEEFKAAVFFSKRSFSFMEEYTCFQSTAYYDETPRAHTQRQSENAKYEKLALIINTEQGKTIKSAHADLLHWLEVVEHACEITTVQWGKFFANASNATDTYSIREPLGVCAGICNSNFSSMVPLWDIVNYVCDDDDIKAISCVGSYKDPGNLGTLLRSALAFKWNGVFLLPGCCDPFNEKALRASRGAPFQIPLVSGNWAHLEAFSNEVQVKMFAGHPAISNGFKPVHKLSQRLAHSLADTPLCLLLGSEGTGLTERAREFCELVSIPMADNFESLNVAVAGGILMFMLQSELEDAQT
;
A
#
# COMPACT_ATOMS: atom_id res chain seq x y z
N MET A 1 -40.67 -27.75 -25.86
CA MET A 1 -39.64 -26.80 -26.32
C MET A 1 -40.35 -25.50 -26.64
N GLU A 2 -40.58 -24.66 -25.64
CA GLU A 2 -41.11 -23.31 -25.86
C GLU A 2 -39.96 -22.44 -26.36
N SER A 3 -40.14 -21.89 -27.55
CA SER A 3 -39.24 -20.95 -28.19
C SER A 3 -39.20 -19.66 -27.37
N VAL A 4 -38.09 -19.42 -26.68
CA VAL A 4 -37.79 -18.14 -26.05
C VAL A 4 -37.72 -17.07 -27.16
N GLN A 5 -38.73 -16.20 -27.23
CA GLN A 5 -38.65 -15.01 -28.08
C GLN A 5 -37.52 -14.11 -27.58
N PRO A 6 -36.71 -13.50 -28.46
CA PRO A 6 -35.70 -12.54 -28.04
C PRO A 6 -36.38 -11.35 -27.37
N ASN A 7 -35.90 -10.95 -26.18
CA ASN A 7 -36.34 -9.75 -25.46
C ASN A 7 -36.07 -8.49 -26.31
N VAL A 8 -36.99 -8.17 -27.21
CA VAL A 8 -37.03 -6.90 -27.94
C VAL A 8 -37.65 -5.87 -27.02
N MET A 9 -36.99 -4.72 -26.85
CA MET A 9 -37.52 -3.62 -26.05
C MET A 9 -38.96 -3.28 -26.47
N CYS A 10 -39.91 -3.35 -25.54
CA CYS A 10 -41.21 -2.71 -25.75
C CYS A 10 -40.99 -1.20 -25.68
N PRO A 11 -41.52 -0.37 -26.60
CA PRO A 11 -41.33 1.07 -26.52
C PRO A 11 -42.00 1.63 -25.25
N PRO A 12 -41.46 2.71 -24.66
CA PRO A 12 -42.00 3.28 -23.42
C PRO A 12 -43.46 3.71 -23.61
N PRO A 13 -44.34 3.47 -22.63
CA PRO A 13 -45.74 3.85 -22.76
C PRO A 13 -45.85 5.38 -22.95
N PRO A 14 -46.75 5.83 -23.85
CA PRO A 14 -46.94 7.24 -24.12
C PRO A 14 -47.45 7.93 -22.85
N ARG A 15 -46.75 9.00 -22.47
CA ARG A 15 -47.05 9.81 -21.29
C ARG A 15 -46.76 11.28 -21.60
N THR A 16 -47.42 12.16 -20.86
CA THR A 16 -47.20 13.60 -20.86
C THR A 16 -46.34 14.01 -19.67
N PHE A 17 -45.47 15.01 -19.89
CA PHE A 17 -44.50 15.49 -18.90
C PHE A 17 -44.62 17.00 -18.75
N LYS A 18 -44.35 17.51 -17.55
CA LYS A 18 -44.40 18.96 -17.30
C LYS A 18 -43.21 19.66 -17.96
N ASP A 19 -42.04 19.05 -17.83
CA ASP A 19 -40.78 19.60 -18.32
C ASP A 19 -40.05 18.67 -19.29
N ARG A 20 -39.24 19.28 -20.16
CA ARG A 20 -38.40 18.59 -21.13
C ARG A 20 -37.44 17.60 -20.47
N GLU A 21 -36.87 17.99 -19.33
CA GLU A 21 -35.90 17.23 -18.58
C GLU A 21 -36.52 15.97 -17.97
N GLU A 22 -37.78 16.07 -17.51
CA GLU A 22 -38.55 14.95 -16.96
C GLU A 22 -38.80 13.89 -18.05
N LEU A 23 -39.22 14.32 -19.25
CA LEU A 23 -39.38 13.44 -20.42
C LEU A 23 -38.08 12.72 -20.77
N ILE A 24 -36.95 13.44 -20.83
CA ILE A 24 -35.65 12.85 -21.18
C ILE A 24 -35.20 11.83 -20.13
N THR A 25 -35.45 12.12 -18.85
CA THR A 25 -35.08 11.24 -17.74
C THR A 25 -35.90 9.95 -17.79
N TYR A 26 -37.23 10.07 -17.90
CA TYR A 26 -38.13 8.93 -18.06
C TYR A 26 -37.74 8.00 -19.22
N VAL A 27 -37.48 8.57 -20.41
CA VAL A 27 -37.11 7.75 -21.58
C VAL A 27 -35.76 7.05 -21.37
N ARG A 28 -34.80 7.71 -20.71
CA ARG A 28 -33.50 7.10 -20.42
C ARG A 28 -33.63 5.98 -19.41
N ASP A 29 -34.33 6.20 -18.31
CA ASP A 29 -34.52 5.23 -17.23
C ASP A 29 -35.22 3.97 -17.76
N PHE A 30 -36.24 4.17 -18.60
CA PHE A 30 -36.91 3.06 -19.29
C PHE A 30 -35.98 2.33 -20.28
N GLY A 31 -35.10 3.06 -20.98
CA GLY A 31 -34.05 2.45 -21.80
C GLY A 31 -33.13 1.57 -20.96
N VAL A 32 -32.68 2.08 -19.81
CA VAL A 32 -31.79 1.37 -18.87
C VAL A 32 -32.43 0.08 -18.39
N SER A 33 -33.69 0.13 -17.95
CA SER A 33 -34.40 -1.04 -17.43
C SER A 33 -34.56 -2.16 -18.46
N GLN A 34 -34.46 -1.82 -19.76
CA GLN A 34 -34.55 -2.76 -20.87
C GLN A 34 -33.16 -3.10 -21.47
N GLY A 35 -32.06 -2.61 -20.90
CA GLY A 35 -30.70 -2.88 -21.38
C GLY A 35 -30.25 -2.06 -22.59
N TYR A 36 -30.92 -0.93 -22.88
CA TYR A 36 -30.63 -0.05 -24.02
C TYR A 36 -30.21 1.36 -23.59
N VAL A 37 -29.26 1.96 -24.32
CA VAL A 37 -28.78 3.33 -24.02
C VAL A 37 -29.34 4.31 -25.03
N LEU A 38 -30.10 5.30 -24.55
CA LEU A 38 -30.73 6.33 -25.38
C LEU A 38 -30.03 7.69 -25.26
N THR A 39 -29.75 8.30 -26.40
CA THR A 39 -29.00 9.56 -26.54
C THR A 39 -29.79 10.60 -27.33
N ILE A 40 -29.53 11.88 -27.08
CA ILE A 40 -30.19 12.97 -27.82
C ILE A 40 -29.56 13.06 -29.22
N ARG A 41 -30.37 12.85 -30.26
CA ARG A 41 -29.97 12.94 -31.67
C ARG A 41 -30.11 14.35 -32.21
N LYS A 42 -31.25 14.97 -31.93
CA LYS A 42 -31.59 16.33 -32.33
C LYS A 42 -32.43 16.96 -31.21
N SER A 43 -32.20 18.22 -30.91
CA SER A 43 -33.03 18.94 -29.95
C SER A 43 -33.12 20.41 -30.32
N LYS A 44 -34.31 20.97 -30.18
CA LYS A 44 -34.60 22.40 -30.13
C LYS A 44 -35.28 22.65 -28.79
N ARG A 45 -34.65 23.46 -27.92
CA ARG A 45 -35.01 23.59 -26.49
C ARG A 45 -36.52 23.83 -26.28
N ASP A 46 -37.13 24.67 -27.11
CA ASP A 46 -38.53 25.10 -26.92
C ASP A 46 -39.54 24.44 -27.87
N SER A 47 -39.14 23.41 -28.62
CA SER A 47 -40.07 22.76 -29.58
C SER A 47 -40.06 21.24 -29.54
N ASN A 48 -38.89 20.60 -29.66
CA ASN A 48 -38.82 19.15 -29.76
C ASN A 48 -37.47 18.57 -29.34
N VAL A 49 -37.49 17.32 -28.88
CA VAL A 49 -36.31 16.52 -28.60
C VAL A 49 -36.48 15.16 -29.24
N VAL A 50 -35.44 14.71 -29.94
CA VAL A 50 -35.39 13.40 -30.59
C VAL A 50 -34.33 12.58 -29.88
N LEU A 51 -34.76 11.46 -29.30
CA LEU A 51 -33.93 10.49 -28.59
C LEU A 51 -33.81 9.24 -29.46
N GLY A 52 -32.61 8.68 -29.56
CA GLY A 52 -32.38 7.44 -30.30
C GLY A 52 -31.30 6.59 -29.65
N CYS A 53 -31.21 5.32 -30.05
CA CYS A 53 -30.21 4.38 -29.50
C CYS A 53 -28.78 4.92 -29.69
N ASP A 54 -27.90 4.74 -28.71
CA ASP A 54 -26.46 5.08 -28.76
C ASP A 54 -25.76 4.47 -29.99
N ARG A 55 -26.19 3.26 -30.40
CA ARG A 55 -25.67 2.56 -31.58
C ARG A 55 -26.29 2.99 -32.93
N GLY A 56 -27.14 4.01 -32.93
CA GLY A 56 -27.81 4.54 -34.13
C GLY A 56 -26.94 5.43 -35.05
N GLY A 57 -27.31 5.50 -36.32
CA GLY A 57 -26.65 6.36 -37.33
C GLY A 57 -25.28 5.87 -37.81
N GLY A 58 -24.78 6.46 -38.91
CA GLY A 58 -23.50 6.07 -39.53
C GLY A 58 -22.36 7.02 -39.18
N ARG A 59 -21.11 6.57 -39.36
CA ARG A 59 -19.93 7.42 -39.21
C ARG A 59 -19.97 8.55 -40.24
N ARG A 60 -20.09 9.80 -39.78
CA ARG A 60 -19.99 10.98 -40.65
C ARG A 60 -18.55 11.51 -40.60
N ASN A 61 -17.89 11.60 -41.76
CA ASN A 61 -16.59 12.26 -41.87
C ASN A 61 -16.79 13.77 -41.65
N ARG A 62 -16.27 14.28 -40.53
CA ARG A 62 -16.42 15.69 -40.15
C ARG A 62 -15.34 16.61 -40.73
N HIS A 63 -14.38 16.05 -41.46
CA HIS A 63 -13.36 16.82 -42.18
C HIS A 63 -13.45 16.51 -43.69
N LYS A 64 -13.84 17.52 -44.47
CA LYS A 64 -13.39 17.64 -45.87
C LYS A 64 -11.90 18.02 -45.79
N SER A 65 -11.00 17.05 -45.83
CA SER A 65 -9.58 17.30 -46.01
C SER A 65 -9.01 16.26 -46.96
N GLU A 66 -8.69 16.69 -48.17
CA GLU A 66 -7.98 15.95 -49.20
C GLU A 66 -6.50 15.82 -48.79
N ALA A 67 -6.17 14.89 -47.89
CA ALA A 67 -4.80 14.41 -47.70
C ALA A 67 -4.82 13.04 -47.00
N PRO A 68 -3.99 12.06 -47.42
CA PRO A 68 -4.01 10.72 -46.86
C PRO A 68 -3.18 10.70 -45.56
N LYS A 69 -3.73 11.24 -44.46
CA LYS A 69 -3.17 10.99 -43.12
C LYS A 69 -3.67 9.64 -42.62
N ARG A 70 -2.72 8.79 -42.18
CA ARG A 70 -2.90 7.47 -41.55
C ARG A 70 -4.22 7.40 -40.76
N LYS A 71 -5.22 6.73 -41.30
CA LYS A 71 -6.50 6.48 -40.62
C LYS A 71 -6.27 5.42 -39.55
N ARG A 72 -6.47 5.76 -38.27
CA ARG A 72 -6.59 4.77 -37.21
C ARG A 72 -7.82 3.89 -37.51
N LYS A 73 -7.64 2.57 -37.63
CA LYS A 73 -8.76 1.60 -37.71
C LYS A 73 -9.44 1.54 -36.33
N GLU A 74 -10.33 2.48 -36.05
CA GLU A 74 -11.25 2.38 -34.92
C GLU A 74 -12.54 1.71 -35.39
N ASN A 75 -12.86 0.55 -34.79
CA ASN A 75 -14.16 -0.10 -34.96
C ASN A 75 -15.24 0.85 -34.44
N SER A 76 -16.09 1.36 -35.34
CA SER A 76 -17.24 2.18 -34.96
C SER A 76 -18.29 1.31 -34.27
N ARG A 77 -18.73 1.70 -33.08
CA ARG A 77 -19.82 1.04 -32.33
C ARG A 77 -21.20 1.21 -32.99
N LEU A 78 -21.30 2.16 -33.92
CA LEU A 78 -22.56 2.46 -34.59
C LEU A 78 -22.91 1.38 -35.62
N ILE A 79 -24.11 0.83 -35.52
CA ILE A 79 -24.64 -0.24 -36.38
C ILE A 79 -25.93 0.19 -37.09
N ASN A 80 -26.15 1.51 -37.22
CA ASN A 80 -27.37 2.09 -37.80
C ASN A 80 -28.67 1.59 -37.13
N CYS A 81 -28.66 1.43 -35.80
CA CYS A 81 -29.88 1.09 -35.05
C CYS A 81 -31.03 2.10 -35.35
N PRO A 82 -32.23 1.62 -35.73
CA PRO A 82 -33.31 2.48 -36.23
C PRO A 82 -34.19 3.08 -35.11
N PHE A 83 -34.03 2.65 -33.86
CA PHE A 83 -34.81 3.11 -32.71
C PHE A 83 -34.76 4.64 -32.54
N GLU A 84 -35.94 5.26 -32.54
CA GLU A 84 -36.10 6.72 -32.42
C GLU A 84 -37.43 7.10 -31.77
N ILE A 85 -37.38 8.01 -30.80
CA ILE A 85 -38.53 8.55 -30.06
C ILE A 85 -38.46 10.07 -30.09
N ILE A 86 -39.62 10.72 -30.17
CA ILE A 86 -39.75 12.17 -30.23
C ILE A 86 -40.58 12.67 -29.06
N GLY A 87 -40.03 13.61 -28.29
CA GLY A 87 -40.81 14.49 -27.41
C GLY A 87 -41.14 15.79 -28.13
N LYS A 88 -42.43 16.16 -28.22
CA LYS A 88 -42.89 17.45 -28.75
C LYS A 88 -43.59 18.25 -27.66
N LYS A 89 -43.38 19.56 -27.64
CA LYS A 89 -44.11 20.48 -26.75
C LYS A 89 -45.45 20.84 -27.42
N GLU A 90 -46.56 20.47 -26.80
CA GLU A 90 -47.95 20.74 -27.24
C GLU A 90 -48.68 21.39 -26.04
N GLU A 91 -49.22 22.61 -26.20
CA GLU A 91 -49.99 23.32 -25.16
C GLU A 91 -49.31 23.37 -23.78
N ASP A 92 -48.03 23.74 -23.75
CA ASP A 92 -47.17 23.77 -22.55
C ASP A 92 -46.90 22.43 -21.85
N VAL A 93 -47.27 21.32 -22.48
CA VAL A 93 -46.98 19.97 -21.99
C VAL A 93 -46.09 19.22 -22.99
N TRP A 94 -45.16 18.40 -22.49
CA TRP A 94 -44.29 17.58 -23.33
C TRP A 94 -44.90 16.21 -23.59
N VAL A 95 -45.22 15.92 -24.85
CA VAL A 95 -45.85 14.67 -25.29
C VAL A 95 -44.82 13.74 -25.93
N LEU A 96 -44.79 12.48 -25.47
CA LEU A 96 -43.92 11.43 -26.02
C LEU A 96 -44.60 10.71 -27.19
N LYS A 97 -43.95 10.66 -28.35
CA LYS A 97 -44.39 9.95 -29.56
C LYS A 97 -43.28 9.00 -30.04
N ILE A 98 -43.59 7.72 -30.18
CA ILE A 98 -42.66 6.71 -30.69
C ILE A 98 -42.61 6.84 -32.23
N LYS A 99 -41.41 6.95 -32.80
CA LYS A 99 -41.23 7.01 -34.25
C LYS A 99 -40.83 5.64 -34.81
N ASN A 100 -39.87 4.99 -34.16
CA ASN A 100 -39.52 3.60 -34.42
C ASN A 100 -39.13 2.94 -33.09
N GLY A 101 -39.84 1.87 -32.72
CA GLY A 101 -39.64 1.14 -31.47
C GLY A 101 -38.70 -0.06 -31.57
N GLU A 102 -38.18 -0.37 -32.77
CA GLU A 102 -37.39 -1.58 -32.99
C GLU A 102 -35.88 -1.35 -32.83
N HIS A 103 -35.20 -2.35 -32.28
CA HIS A 103 -33.74 -2.43 -32.21
C HIS A 103 -33.23 -3.56 -33.09
N ASN A 104 -32.12 -3.32 -33.80
CA ASN A 104 -31.43 -4.34 -34.60
C ASN A 104 -30.29 -5.03 -33.84
N HIS A 105 -30.33 -5.01 -32.51
CA HIS A 105 -29.33 -5.64 -31.65
C HIS A 105 -29.94 -6.03 -30.30
N GLU A 106 -29.33 -7.03 -29.68
CA GLU A 106 -29.68 -7.50 -28.34
C GLU A 106 -29.41 -6.43 -27.27
N PRO A 107 -30.17 -6.45 -26.16
CA PRO A 107 -29.90 -5.62 -24.99
C PRO A 107 -28.54 -5.96 -24.37
N LEU A 108 -27.96 -5.00 -23.65
CA LEU A 108 -26.73 -5.23 -22.89
C LEU A 108 -27.05 -6.10 -21.66
N LYS A 109 -26.24 -7.15 -21.44
CA LYS A 109 -26.36 -8.05 -20.28
C LYS A 109 -25.94 -7.38 -18.97
N ASP A 110 -24.92 -6.52 -19.04
CA ASP A 110 -24.47 -5.69 -17.93
C ASP A 110 -24.37 -4.23 -18.38
N MET A 111 -25.09 -3.34 -17.69
CA MET A 111 -25.07 -1.90 -17.94
C MET A 111 -23.83 -1.22 -17.36
N SER A 112 -23.15 -1.86 -16.41
CA SER A 112 -21.95 -1.36 -15.74
C SER A 112 -20.76 -1.26 -16.72
N GLU A 113 -20.69 -2.16 -17.70
CA GLU A 113 -19.69 -2.14 -18.77
C GLU A 113 -19.89 -1.02 -19.80
N HIS A 114 -21.05 -0.34 -19.78
CA HIS A 114 -21.35 0.68 -20.77
C HIS A 114 -20.58 1.98 -20.48
N ARG A 115 -19.90 2.58 -21.48
CA ARG A 115 -19.15 3.85 -21.33
C ARG A 115 -19.90 4.95 -20.55
N PHE A 116 -21.23 4.99 -20.64
CA PHE A 116 -22.06 5.97 -19.95
C PHE A 116 -22.05 5.82 -18.42
N SER A 117 -21.83 4.61 -17.88
CA SER A 117 -21.66 4.32 -16.44
C SER A 117 -20.37 4.94 -15.87
N HIS A 118 -19.35 5.14 -16.71
CA HIS A 118 -18.06 5.70 -16.30
C HIS A 118 -18.04 7.24 -16.28
N ARG A 119 -19.14 7.92 -16.61
CA ARG A 119 -19.24 9.38 -16.56
C ARG A 119 -19.53 9.86 -15.14
N PHE A 120 -18.93 10.98 -14.75
CA PHE A 120 -19.26 11.65 -13.49
C PHE A 120 -20.70 12.20 -13.52
N ASN A 121 -21.41 12.11 -12.40
CA ASN A 121 -22.66 12.84 -12.18
C ASN A 121 -22.39 14.33 -11.84
N GLU A 122 -23.45 15.10 -11.64
CA GLU A 122 -23.37 16.55 -11.36
C GLU A 122 -22.59 16.83 -10.06
N GLU A 123 -22.84 16.04 -9.02
CA GLU A 123 -22.21 16.19 -7.70
C GLU A 123 -20.73 15.75 -7.70
N GLU A 124 -20.41 14.60 -8.29
CA GLU A 124 -19.05 14.12 -8.49
C GLU A 124 -18.23 15.13 -9.32
N ALA A 125 -18.84 15.75 -10.35
CA ALA A 125 -18.17 16.76 -11.16
C ALA A 125 -17.89 18.06 -10.36
N ARG A 126 -18.78 18.45 -9.45
CA ARG A 126 -18.59 19.56 -8.51
C ARG A 126 -17.45 19.27 -7.54
N GLN A 127 -17.44 18.10 -6.91
CA GLN A 127 -16.38 17.66 -6.01
C GLN A 127 -15.02 17.60 -6.70
N VAL A 128 -14.95 17.08 -7.94
CA VAL A 128 -13.72 17.10 -8.75
C VAL A 128 -13.21 18.52 -8.95
N LYS A 129 -14.10 19.47 -9.24
CA LYS A 129 -13.72 20.88 -9.45
C LYS A 129 -13.13 21.48 -8.18
N GLU A 130 -13.82 21.33 -7.05
CA GLU A 130 -13.37 21.84 -5.74
C GLU A 130 -12.00 21.28 -5.34
N MET A 131 -11.80 19.96 -5.49
CA MET A 131 -10.53 19.32 -5.15
C MET A 131 -9.38 19.75 -6.08
N ILE A 132 -9.65 19.96 -7.37
CA ILE A 132 -8.63 20.44 -8.32
C ILE A 132 -8.25 21.90 -8.02
N GLU A 133 -9.22 22.75 -7.69
CA GLU A 133 -8.99 24.14 -7.30
C GLU A 133 -8.21 24.24 -5.97
N ALA A 134 -8.43 23.30 -5.04
CA ALA A 134 -7.65 23.15 -3.82
C ALA A 134 -6.23 22.58 -4.01
N GLY A 135 -5.82 22.29 -5.25
CA GLY A 135 -4.47 21.81 -5.57
C GLY A 135 -4.24 20.31 -5.32
N ILE A 136 -5.29 19.52 -5.06
CA ILE A 136 -5.19 18.08 -4.84
C ILE A 136 -4.77 17.37 -6.14
N LYS A 137 -3.85 16.41 -6.04
CA LYS A 137 -3.33 15.70 -7.23
C LYS A 137 -4.43 14.81 -7.83
N PRO A 138 -4.54 14.70 -9.17
CA PRO A 138 -5.57 13.89 -9.83
C PRO A 138 -5.69 12.43 -9.37
N ARG A 139 -4.58 11.81 -8.94
CA ARG A 139 -4.61 10.44 -8.39
C ARG A 139 -5.42 10.37 -7.09
N GLN A 140 -5.22 11.32 -6.19
CA GLN A 140 -5.92 11.42 -4.91
C GLN A 140 -7.40 11.75 -5.12
N VAL A 141 -7.71 12.64 -6.08
CA VAL A 141 -9.11 13.00 -6.41
C VAL A 141 -9.95 11.76 -6.75
N LEU A 142 -9.44 10.85 -7.59
CA LEU A 142 -10.17 9.62 -7.94
C LEU A 142 -10.27 8.65 -6.77
N GLU A 143 -9.27 8.60 -5.91
CA GLU A 143 -9.25 7.75 -4.72
C GLU A 143 -10.31 8.21 -3.70
N THR A 144 -10.38 9.51 -3.43
CA THR A 144 -11.40 10.13 -2.56
C THR A 144 -12.82 9.92 -3.11
N LEU A 145 -13.02 10.06 -4.43
CA LEU A 145 -14.34 9.82 -5.02
C LEU A 145 -14.74 8.35 -4.97
N LYS A 146 -13.77 7.43 -5.06
CA LYS A 146 -14.03 5.98 -4.93
C LYS A 146 -14.33 5.57 -3.49
N GLN A 147 -13.71 6.24 -2.51
CA GLN A 147 -14.05 6.06 -1.10
C GLN A 147 -15.49 6.52 -0.81
N SER A 148 -15.91 7.62 -1.42
CA SER A 148 -17.27 8.16 -1.24
C SER A 148 -18.33 7.40 -2.05
N ASN A 149 -17.95 6.85 -3.21
CA ASN A 149 -18.83 6.07 -4.08
C ASN A 149 -18.08 4.84 -4.63
N PRO A 150 -18.18 3.67 -3.96
CA PRO A 150 -17.53 2.44 -4.41
C PRO A 150 -17.97 1.96 -5.80
N GLN A 151 -19.17 2.35 -6.26
CA GLN A 151 -19.66 2.05 -7.62
C GLN A 151 -19.07 2.97 -8.71
N LEU A 152 -18.10 3.82 -8.37
CA LEU A 152 -17.42 4.72 -9.29
C LEU A 152 -16.48 3.96 -10.25
N GLN A 153 -16.97 3.69 -11.45
CA GLN A 153 -16.22 3.06 -12.54
C GLN A 153 -15.34 4.06 -13.35
N SER A 154 -15.25 5.33 -12.95
CA SER A 154 -14.50 6.34 -13.70
C SER A 154 -12.99 6.09 -13.66
N THR A 155 -12.31 6.25 -14.80
CA THR A 155 -10.86 6.01 -14.94
C THR A 155 -10.07 7.32 -14.87
N PRO A 156 -8.73 7.28 -14.66
CA PRO A 156 -7.86 8.47 -14.74
C PRO A 156 -8.07 9.30 -16.00
N ARG A 157 -8.34 8.64 -17.14
CA ARG A 157 -8.64 9.30 -18.41
C ARG A 157 -9.90 10.16 -18.35
N HIS A 158 -10.94 9.71 -17.65
CA HIS A 158 -12.18 10.50 -17.49
C HIS A 158 -11.93 11.75 -16.64
N LEU A 159 -11.11 11.62 -15.59
CA LEU A 159 -10.71 12.76 -14.76
C LEU A 159 -9.89 13.79 -15.55
N TYR A 160 -8.91 13.36 -16.34
CA TYR A 160 -8.13 14.28 -17.17
C TYR A 160 -9.00 15.00 -18.21
N ASN A 161 -9.95 14.29 -18.85
CA ASN A 161 -10.89 14.92 -19.78
C ASN A 161 -11.79 15.97 -19.09
N LEU A 162 -12.23 15.69 -17.85
CA LEU A 162 -13.01 16.63 -17.05
C LEU A 162 -12.17 17.85 -16.66
N LYS A 163 -10.92 17.64 -16.22
CA LYS A 163 -9.97 18.71 -15.92
C LYS A 163 -9.73 19.63 -17.11
N THR A 164 -9.60 19.08 -18.32
CA THR A 164 -9.47 19.89 -19.54
C THR A 164 -10.72 20.75 -19.78
N LYS A 165 -11.92 20.20 -19.61
CA LYS A 165 -13.17 20.98 -19.74
C LYS A 165 -13.30 22.10 -18.71
N ILE A 166 -12.87 21.86 -17.47
CA ILE A 166 -12.83 22.87 -16.41
C ILE A 166 -11.87 24.01 -16.82
N ARG A 167 -10.68 23.66 -17.32
CA ARG A 167 -9.68 24.63 -17.78
C ARG A 167 -10.13 25.46 -18.98
N GLU A 168 -10.90 24.86 -19.90
CA GLU A 168 -11.43 25.53 -21.10
C GLU A 168 -12.64 26.45 -20.81
N GLY A 169 -13.09 26.55 -19.55
CA GLY A 169 -14.26 27.37 -19.17
C GLY A 169 -15.60 26.79 -19.63
N ASN A 170 -15.61 25.60 -20.26
CA ASN A 170 -16.80 24.91 -20.77
C ASN A 170 -17.47 24.03 -19.70
N PHE A 171 -17.39 24.42 -18.44
CA PHE A 171 -17.95 23.67 -17.31
C PHE A 171 -19.34 24.18 -16.96
N SER A 172 -20.36 23.33 -17.16
CA SER A 172 -21.72 23.53 -16.67
C SER A 172 -22.11 22.28 -15.89
N GLU A 173 -22.43 22.43 -14.61
CA GLU A 173 -22.81 21.35 -13.69
C GLU A 173 -23.97 20.52 -14.28
N ARG A 174 -24.97 21.20 -14.84
CA ARG A 174 -26.14 20.61 -15.53
C ARG A 174 -25.82 19.75 -16.76
N SER A 175 -24.57 19.74 -17.24
CA SER A 175 -24.12 18.94 -18.38
C SER A 175 -23.66 17.53 -18.02
N PHE A 176 -23.48 17.24 -16.72
CA PHE A 176 -22.98 15.96 -16.21
C PHE A 176 -24.14 15.11 -15.70
N LYS A 177 -24.60 14.18 -16.54
CA LYS A 177 -25.65 13.21 -16.18
C LYS A 177 -25.07 11.81 -16.28
N SER A 178 -24.90 11.15 -15.13
CA SER A 178 -24.58 9.73 -15.03
C SER A 178 -25.84 8.94 -14.71
N TRP A 179 -25.81 7.63 -14.94
CA TRP A 179 -26.89 6.71 -14.58
C TRP A 179 -26.78 6.19 -13.16
N ARG A 180 -25.71 6.52 -12.44
CA ARG A 180 -25.58 6.12 -11.04
C ARG A 180 -26.59 6.92 -10.22
N PRO A 181 -27.52 6.26 -9.49
CA PRO A 181 -28.29 6.96 -8.48
C PRO A 181 -27.31 7.61 -7.49
N ASN A 182 -27.66 8.78 -6.97
CA ASN A 182 -26.92 9.36 -5.85
C ASN A 182 -27.15 8.43 -4.65
N ALA A 183 -26.25 7.47 -4.42
CA ALA A 183 -26.25 6.59 -3.27
C ALA A 183 -25.80 7.33 -2.00
N SER A 184 -26.38 8.51 -1.75
CA SER A 184 -26.23 9.28 -0.52
C SER A 184 -27.58 9.47 0.20
N ALA A 185 -28.66 8.90 -0.31
CA ALA A 185 -29.93 8.83 0.38
C ALA A 185 -30.72 7.61 -0.10
N VAL A 186 -31.42 6.97 0.82
CA VAL A 186 -32.34 5.83 0.66
C VAL A 186 -31.65 4.46 0.79
N GLY A 187 -31.89 3.88 1.97
CA GLY A 187 -31.38 2.60 2.41
C GLY A 187 -31.73 1.46 1.46
N ALA A 188 -30.73 0.63 1.21
CA ALA A 188 -30.94 -0.70 0.68
C ALA A 188 -31.71 -1.51 1.73
N SER A 189 -32.82 -2.10 1.31
CA SER A 189 -33.50 -3.17 2.03
C SER A 189 -32.52 -4.32 2.25
N SER A 190 -31.96 -4.40 3.45
CA SER A 190 -31.17 -5.52 3.91
C SER A 190 -32.11 -6.68 4.21
N GLU A 191 -32.14 -7.68 3.33
CA GLU A 191 -32.38 -9.04 3.81
C GLU A 191 -31.27 -9.36 4.82
N ASN A 192 -31.67 -9.74 6.04
CA ASN A 192 -30.79 -9.99 7.18
C ASN A 192 -29.81 -11.13 6.88
N VAL A 193 -28.65 -10.81 6.33
CA VAL A 193 -27.43 -11.58 6.58
C VAL A 193 -26.82 -10.94 7.82
N GLU A 194 -26.79 -11.65 8.95
CA GLU A 194 -25.98 -11.24 10.11
C GLU A 194 -24.53 -11.07 9.64
N GLN A 195 -24.12 -9.84 9.35
CA GLN A 195 -22.77 -9.53 8.92
C GLN A 195 -21.81 -9.78 10.08
N MET A 196 -20.81 -10.63 9.86
CA MET A 196 -19.92 -11.11 10.91
C MET A 196 -18.99 -9.98 11.38
N LYS A 197 -19.21 -9.46 12.61
CA LYS A 197 -18.35 -8.44 13.21
C LYS A 197 -17.10 -9.07 13.83
N VAL A 198 -15.94 -8.46 13.59
CA VAL A 198 -14.68 -8.87 14.20
C VAL A 198 -14.55 -8.24 15.59
N PHE A 199 -14.12 -9.04 16.56
CA PHE A 199 -13.92 -8.61 17.95
C PHE A 199 -12.45 -8.23 18.18
N ASN A 200 -12.23 -7.25 19.06
CA ASN A 200 -10.90 -6.94 19.57
C ASN A 200 -10.48 -8.01 20.60
N LEU A 201 -9.21 -8.39 20.62
CA LEU A 201 -8.67 -9.27 21.67
C LEU A 201 -7.93 -8.40 22.71
N ILE A 202 -8.55 -8.17 23.87
CA ILE A 202 -8.01 -7.30 24.93
C ILE A 202 -8.01 -8.07 26.25
N GLY A 203 -6.85 -8.16 26.91
CA GLY A 203 -6.72 -8.84 28.20
C GLY A 203 -7.10 -10.34 28.17
N GLY A 204 -6.84 -11.01 27.04
CA GLY A 204 -7.17 -12.43 26.84
C GLY A 204 -8.64 -12.73 26.55
N LYS A 205 -9.47 -11.71 26.28
CA LYS A 205 -10.89 -11.87 25.96
C LYS A 205 -11.25 -11.18 24.65
N PHE A 206 -12.18 -11.78 23.91
CA PHE A 206 -12.81 -11.12 22.76
C PHE A 206 -13.80 -10.07 23.28
N VAL A 207 -13.61 -8.83 22.86
CA VAL A 207 -14.36 -7.64 23.28
C VAL A 207 -14.96 -6.99 22.04
N GLU A 208 -16.27 -6.74 22.07
CA GLU A 208 -16.94 -5.97 21.01
C GLU A 208 -16.52 -4.52 21.12
N SER A 209 -16.14 -3.90 20.00
CA SER A 209 -15.69 -2.51 20.03
C SER A 209 -16.87 -1.55 20.22
N GLN A 210 -16.65 -0.51 21.01
CA GLN A 210 -17.53 0.66 21.15
C GLN A 210 -17.37 1.67 20.00
N GLY A 211 -16.47 1.38 19.05
CA GLY A 211 -16.27 2.19 17.85
C GLY A 211 -17.53 2.26 16.99
N VAL A 212 -17.83 3.45 16.48
CA VAL A 212 -18.99 3.69 15.59
C VAL A 212 -18.63 3.43 14.13
N VAL A 213 -17.34 3.55 13.79
CA VAL A 213 -16.83 3.38 12.43
C VAL A 213 -16.37 1.94 12.24
N PHE A 214 -16.91 1.27 11.23
CA PHE A 214 -16.51 -0.07 10.81
C PHE A 214 -15.93 -0.02 9.41
N VAL A 215 -14.96 -0.90 9.15
CA VAL A 215 -14.33 -1.09 7.85
C VAL A 215 -14.77 -2.44 7.31
N ASP A 216 -15.36 -2.44 6.12
CA ASP A 216 -15.78 -3.66 5.44
C ASP A 216 -14.56 -4.45 4.93
N VAL A 217 -14.49 -5.73 5.27
CA VAL A 217 -13.56 -6.69 4.70
C VAL A 217 -14.23 -7.34 3.50
N ILE A 218 -13.67 -7.09 2.32
CA ILE A 218 -14.27 -7.47 1.05
C ILE A 218 -13.55 -8.70 0.51
N ASN A 219 -14.32 -9.72 0.11
CA ASN A 219 -13.76 -10.83 -0.65
C ASN A 219 -13.30 -10.32 -2.02
N PRO A 220 -12.00 -10.36 -2.35
CA PRO A 220 -11.52 -9.80 -3.61
C PRO A 220 -12.04 -10.55 -4.85
N ALA A 221 -12.43 -11.81 -4.72
CA ALA A 221 -12.97 -12.61 -5.83
C ALA A 221 -14.45 -12.35 -6.10
N THR A 222 -15.29 -12.24 -5.06
CA THR A 222 -16.75 -12.06 -5.20
C THR A 222 -17.21 -10.62 -5.04
N GLN A 223 -16.37 -9.75 -4.47
CA GLN A 223 -16.68 -8.37 -4.07
C GLN A 223 -17.77 -8.27 -2.98
N GLU A 224 -18.12 -9.38 -2.35
CA GLU A 224 -19.05 -9.42 -1.22
C GLU A 224 -18.34 -9.06 0.08
N VAL A 225 -19.07 -8.45 1.02
CA VAL A 225 -18.56 -8.16 2.36
C VAL A 225 -18.57 -9.45 3.18
N VAL A 226 -17.40 -9.83 3.69
CA VAL A 226 -17.16 -11.07 4.45
C VAL A 226 -17.28 -10.81 5.95
N SER A 227 -16.68 -9.72 6.41
CA SER A 227 -16.67 -9.32 7.81
C SER A 227 -16.54 -7.81 7.95
N GLN A 228 -16.77 -7.30 9.15
CA GLN A 228 -16.58 -5.88 9.48
C GLN A 228 -15.60 -5.72 10.64
N VAL A 229 -14.53 -4.97 10.41
CA VAL A 229 -13.50 -4.69 11.41
C VAL A 229 -13.79 -3.32 12.05
N PRO A 230 -13.92 -3.23 13.37
CA PRO A 230 -14.14 -1.94 14.03
C PRO A 230 -12.89 -1.06 13.96
N SER A 231 -13.10 0.24 13.76
CA SER A 231 -12.08 1.25 14.05
C SER A 231 -11.98 1.39 15.56
N THR A 232 -10.98 0.73 16.14
CA THR A 232 -10.77 0.66 17.59
C THR A 232 -10.56 2.06 18.17
N THR A 233 -11.25 2.34 19.27
CA THR A 233 -11.20 3.63 19.95
C THR A 233 -9.91 3.81 20.76
N TYR A 234 -9.58 5.06 21.07
CA TYR A 234 -8.40 5.37 21.88
C TYR A 234 -8.47 4.78 23.31
N GLU A 235 -9.66 4.69 23.90
CA GLU A 235 -9.83 4.10 25.24
C GLU A 235 -9.66 2.58 25.23
N GLU A 236 -10.09 1.90 24.17
CA GLU A 236 -9.83 0.47 23.97
C GLU A 236 -8.34 0.20 23.76
N PHE A 237 -7.66 1.06 23.00
CA PHE A 237 -6.20 0.99 22.84
C PHE A 237 -5.48 1.17 24.18
N LYS A 238 -5.88 2.15 25.00
CA LYS A 238 -5.34 2.31 26.36
C LYS A 238 -5.62 1.09 27.23
N ALA A 239 -6.81 0.49 27.13
CA ALA A 239 -7.13 -0.72 27.86
C ALA A 239 -6.21 -1.88 27.46
N ALA A 240 -5.95 -2.05 26.15
CA ALA A 240 -4.96 -3.02 25.67
C ALA A 240 -3.57 -2.77 26.26
N VAL A 241 -3.06 -1.53 26.23
CA VAL A 241 -1.77 -1.17 26.84
C VAL A 241 -1.75 -1.44 28.34
N PHE A 242 -2.84 -1.11 29.05
CA PHE A 242 -2.96 -1.35 30.49
C PHE A 242 -2.88 -2.85 30.83
N PHE A 243 -3.63 -3.69 30.12
CA PHE A 243 -3.57 -5.14 30.32
C PHE A 243 -2.19 -5.71 29.95
N SER A 244 -1.56 -5.24 28.87
CA SER A 244 -0.21 -5.66 28.50
C SER A 244 0.81 -5.30 29.58
N LYS A 245 0.78 -4.08 30.13
CA LYS A 245 1.64 -3.66 31.23
C LYS A 245 1.42 -4.50 32.49
N ARG A 246 0.16 -4.74 32.84
CA ARG A 246 -0.20 -5.57 33.99
C ARG A 246 0.34 -6.99 33.82
N SER A 247 0.16 -7.59 32.65
CA SER A 247 0.67 -8.94 32.36
C SER A 247 2.19 -9.01 32.36
N PHE A 248 2.88 -7.96 31.88
CA PHE A 248 4.35 -7.88 31.91
C PHE A 248 4.90 -7.95 33.34
N SER A 249 4.29 -7.26 34.30
CA SER A 249 4.68 -7.33 35.71
C SER A 249 4.56 -8.74 36.32
N PHE A 250 3.65 -9.58 35.81
CA PHE A 250 3.56 -10.98 36.22
C PHE A 250 4.52 -11.89 35.42
N MET A 251 4.98 -11.46 34.24
CA MET A 251 5.87 -12.22 33.37
C MET A 251 7.32 -12.22 33.88
N GLU A 252 7.74 -11.22 34.67
CA GLU A 252 9.03 -11.22 35.37
C GLU A 252 9.21 -12.42 36.33
N GLU A 253 8.11 -13.02 36.79
CA GLU A 253 8.13 -14.23 37.63
C GLU A 253 8.11 -15.54 36.81
N TYR A 254 7.89 -15.47 35.49
CA TYR A 254 7.89 -16.64 34.61
C TYR A 254 9.31 -17.01 34.18
N THR A 255 9.68 -18.28 34.38
CA THR A 255 10.97 -18.81 33.90
C THR A 255 10.95 -18.99 32.38
N CYS A 256 12.12 -18.88 31.72
CA CYS A 256 12.24 -19.16 30.27
C CYS A 256 11.69 -20.55 29.89
N PHE A 257 11.77 -21.53 30.79
CA PHE A 257 11.18 -22.87 30.59
C PHE A 257 9.65 -22.87 30.57
N GLN A 258 9.00 -22.05 31.39
CA GLN A 258 7.54 -21.89 31.36
C GLN A 258 7.09 -21.14 30.10
N SER A 259 7.89 -20.20 29.62
CA SER A 259 7.66 -19.54 28.32
C SER A 259 7.76 -20.53 27.16
N THR A 260 8.77 -21.41 27.15
CA THR A 260 8.86 -22.51 26.18
C THR A 260 7.66 -23.45 26.28
N ALA A 261 7.20 -23.81 27.48
CA ALA A 261 6.02 -24.67 27.65
C ALA A 261 4.73 -24.04 27.09
N TYR A 262 4.55 -22.72 27.24
CA TYR A 262 3.43 -21.98 26.65
C TYR A 262 3.45 -22.03 25.12
N TYR A 263 4.64 -21.88 24.52
CA TYR A 263 4.79 -22.06 23.07
C TYR A 263 4.64 -23.53 22.66
N ASP A 264 5.12 -24.50 23.44
CA ASP A 264 5.17 -25.94 23.15
C ASP A 264 3.81 -26.67 23.27
N GLU A 265 2.86 -26.15 24.06
CA GLU A 265 1.47 -26.64 24.08
C GLU A 265 0.79 -26.58 22.69
N THR A 266 1.30 -25.74 21.79
CA THR A 266 0.77 -25.52 20.44
C THR A 266 1.35 -26.46 19.36
N PRO A 267 2.68 -26.74 19.26
CA PRO A 267 3.28 -27.58 18.22
C PRO A 267 3.29 -29.10 18.47
N ARG A 268 3.50 -29.58 19.72
CA ARG A 268 3.68 -31.03 19.97
C ARG A 268 2.45 -31.89 19.65
N ALA A 269 1.26 -31.32 19.64
CA ALA A 269 0.04 -31.96 19.15
C ALA A 269 -0.17 -31.82 17.62
N HIS A 270 0.57 -30.94 16.94
CA HIS A 270 0.35 -30.50 15.57
C HIS A 270 1.26 -31.18 14.52
N THR A 271 2.51 -31.51 14.86
CA THR A 271 3.44 -32.17 13.91
C THR A 271 2.94 -33.54 13.42
N GLN A 272 1.97 -34.15 14.10
CA GLN A 272 1.41 -35.46 13.73
C GLN A 272 0.11 -35.41 12.90
N ARG A 273 -0.53 -34.24 12.68
CA ARG A 273 -1.81 -34.13 11.94
C ARG A 273 -1.93 -32.85 11.10
N GLN A 274 -0.92 -32.53 10.31
CA GLN A 274 -0.91 -31.32 9.47
C GLN A 274 -1.93 -31.36 8.31
N SER A 275 -2.36 -32.54 7.84
CA SER A 275 -3.32 -32.69 6.74
C SER A 275 -4.76 -33.02 7.17
N GLU A 276 -5.02 -33.19 8.47
CA GLU A 276 -6.33 -33.65 8.99
C GLU A 276 -6.98 -32.66 9.97
N ASN A 277 -6.29 -31.57 10.32
CA ASN A 277 -6.78 -30.66 11.35
C ASN A 277 -7.77 -29.64 10.75
N ALA A 278 -9.06 -29.87 10.98
CA ALA A 278 -10.16 -29.02 10.48
C ALA A 278 -10.00 -27.52 10.81
N LYS A 279 -9.26 -27.18 11.87
CA LYS A 279 -8.93 -25.79 12.22
C LYS A 279 -7.95 -25.14 11.24
N TYR A 280 -6.96 -25.90 10.75
CA TYR A 280 -5.95 -25.42 9.80
C TYR A 280 -6.58 -25.09 8.45
N GLU A 281 -7.45 -25.97 7.97
CA GLU A 281 -8.24 -25.73 6.75
C GLU A 281 -9.16 -24.52 6.89
N LYS A 282 -9.79 -24.35 8.06
CA LYS A 282 -10.63 -23.18 8.34
C LYS A 282 -9.82 -21.87 8.28
N LEU A 283 -8.60 -21.85 8.81
CA LEU A 283 -7.72 -20.67 8.75
C LEU A 283 -7.27 -20.39 7.31
N ALA A 284 -6.91 -21.42 6.55
CA ALA A 284 -6.51 -21.27 5.15
C ALA A 284 -7.67 -20.72 4.29
N LEU A 285 -8.89 -21.15 4.57
CA LEU A 285 -10.09 -20.64 3.92
C LEU A 285 -10.36 -19.17 4.27
N ILE A 286 -10.15 -18.76 5.51
CA ILE A 286 -10.26 -17.34 5.90
C ILE A 286 -9.24 -16.49 5.14
N ILE A 287 -7.97 -16.91 5.08
CA ILE A 287 -6.92 -16.21 4.32
C ILE A 287 -7.29 -16.13 2.83
N ASN A 288 -7.77 -17.23 2.24
CA ASN A 288 -8.24 -17.24 0.86
C ASN A 288 -9.42 -16.27 0.64
N THR A 289 -10.39 -16.26 1.55
CA THR A 289 -11.63 -15.47 1.42
C THR A 289 -11.36 -13.98 1.61
N GLU A 290 -10.53 -13.59 2.58
CA GLU A 290 -10.24 -12.18 2.88
C GLU A 290 -9.13 -11.61 1.98
N GLN A 291 -8.11 -12.40 1.62
CA GLN A 291 -6.96 -11.91 0.85
C GLN A 291 -6.98 -12.27 -0.64
N GLY A 292 -7.76 -13.27 -1.04
CA GLY A 292 -7.78 -13.78 -2.42
C GLY A 292 -6.56 -14.63 -2.81
N LYS A 293 -5.70 -14.99 -1.85
CA LYS A 293 -4.59 -15.93 -2.11
C LYS A 293 -5.13 -17.30 -2.45
N THR A 294 -4.45 -18.05 -3.31
CA THR A 294 -4.84 -19.45 -3.57
C THR A 294 -4.75 -20.27 -2.28
N ILE A 295 -5.61 -21.27 -2.10
CA ILE A 295 -5.60 -22.13 -0.89
C ILE A 295 -4.21 -22.73 -0.65
N LYS A 296 -3.52 -23.17 -1.72
CA LYS A 296 -2.15 -23.67 -1.64
C LYS A 296 -1.18 -22.62 -1.08
N SER A 297 -1.31 -21.37 -1.49
CA SER A 297 -0.48 -20.27 -0.95
C SER A 297 -0.84 -19.95 0.50
N ALA A 298 -2.12 -20.02 0.87
CA ALA A 298 -2.56 -19.81 2.25
C ALA A 298 -2.02 -20.91 3.19
N HIS A 299 -2.00 -22.17 2.73
CA HIS A 299 -1.36 -23.27 3.47
C HIS A 299 0.13 -23.06 3.66
N ALA A 300 0.83 -22.53 2.64
CA ALA A 300 2.26 -22.21 2.76
C ALA A 300 2.50 -21.07 3.76
N ASP A 301 1.67 -20.02 3.77
CA ASP A 301 1.76 -18.94 4.75
C ASP A 301 1.53 -19.43 6.19
N LEU A 302 0.60 -20.36 6.39
CA LEU A 302 0.36 -20.99 7.68
C LEU A 302 1.50 -21.92 8.11
N LEU A 303 2.20 -22.54 7.16
CA LEU A 303 3.37 -23.37 7.45
C LEU A 303 4.52 -22.50 7.95
N HIS A 304 4.83 -21.40 7.25
CA HIS A 304 5.83 -20.44 7.72
C HIS A 304 5.45 -19.83 9.08
N TRP A 305 4.16 -19.60 9.33
CA TRP A 305 3.69 -19.17 10.65
C TRP A 305 4.05 -20.19 11.75
N LEU A 306 3.89 -21.50 11.47
CA LEU A 306 4.25 -22.55 12.43
C LEU A 306 5.76 -22.61 12.67
N GLU A 307 6.58 -22.45 11.62
CA GLU A 307 8.05 -22.42 11.74
C GLU A 307 8.52 -21.28 12.67
N VAL A 308 7.83 -20.13 12.65
CA VAL A 308 8.14 -19.01 13.57
C VAL A 308 7.79 -19.36 15.02
N VAL A 309 6.67 -20.06 15.26
CA VAL A 309 6.31 -20.55 16.60
C VAL A 309 7.34 -21.57 17.09
N GLU A 310 7.76 -22.48 16.22
CA GLU A 310 8.78 -23.48 16.53
C GLU A 310 10.13 -22.83 16.88
N HIS A 311 10.52 -21.78 16.16
CA HIS A 311 11.71 -21.00 16.52
C HIS A 311 11.55 -20.27 17.85
N ALA A 312 10.35 -19.74 18.15
CA ALA A 312 10.08 -19.10 19.44
C ALA A 312 10.21 -20.08 20.63
N CYS A 313 9.95 -21.38 20.43
CA CYS A 313 10.20 -22.40 21.45
C CYS A 313 11.68 -22.49 21.87
N GLU A 314 12.60 -22.07 21.00
CA GLU A 314 14.04 -22.01 21.28
C GLU A 314 14.46 -20.78 22.11
N ILE A 315 13.50 -20.00 22.65
CA ILE A 315 13.78 -18.78 23.44
C ILE A 315 14.83 -19.01 24.55
N THR A 316 14.90 -20.21 25.11
CA THR A 316 15.89 -20.56 26.14
C THR A 316 17.33 -20.44 25.68
N THR A 317 17.64 -20.65 24.39
CA THR A 317 18.99 -20.49 23.82
C THR A 317 19.17 -19.10 23.22
N VAL A 318 18.12 -18.53 22.62
CA VAL A 318 18.15 -17.18 22.03
C VAL A 318 18.32 -16.09 23.10
N GLN A 319 17.81 -16.30 24.32
CA GLN A 319 17.94 -15.35 25.43
C GLN A 319 19.29 -15.44 26.16
N TRP A 320 20.18 -16.37 25.80
CA TRP A 320 21.47 -16.47 26.47
C TRP A 320 22.25 -15.16 26.41
N GLY A 321 22.64 -14.69 27.60
CA GLY A 321 23.67 -13.69 27.76
C GLY A 321 25.06 -14.27 27.48
N LYS A 322 26.05 -13.39 27.37
CA LYS A 322 27.45 -13.78 27.19
C LYS A 322 28.16 -13.71 28.53
N PHE A 323 29.03 -14.67 28.80
CA PHE A 323 29.90 -14.66 29.99
C PHE A 323 31.36 -14.68 29.54
N PHE A 324 32.15 -13.75 30.05
CA PHE A 324 33.57 -13.63 29.80
C PHE A 324 34.32 -13.65 31.13
N ALA A 325 34.98 -14.77 31.41
CA ALA A 325 35.76 -14.95 32.63
C ALA A 325 37.06 -14.15 32.57
N ASN A 326 37.43 -13.51 33.68
CA ASN A 326 38.69 -12.78 33.85
C ASN A 326 38.96 -11.74 32.75
N ALA A 327 37.96 -10.89 32.46
CA ALA A 327 38.05 -9.77 31.54
C ALA A 327 39.22 -8.83 31.85
N SER A 328 39.47 -8.62 33.14
CA SER A 328 40.69 -8.02 33.66
C SER A 328 40.90 -8.47 35.10
N ASN A 329 42.15 -8.67 35.56
CA ASN A 329 42.55 -8.99 36.93
C ASN A 329 41.42 -9.35 37.92
N ALA A 330 41.01 -10.62 37.96
CA ALA A 330 39.99 -11.14 38.88
C ALA A 330 38.60 -10.51 38.75
N THR A 331 38.26 -9.99 37.56
CA THR A 331 36.95 -9.45 37.22
C THR A 331 36.34 -10.27 36.09
N ASP A 332 35.17 -10.84 36.34
CA ASP A 332 34.35 -11.49 35.32
C ASP A 332 33.34 -10.50 34.75
N THR A 333 33.06 -10.58 33.45
CA THR A 333 32.06 -9.76 32.76
C THR A 333 30.95 -10.65 32.25
N TYR A 334 29.70 -10.22 32.38
CA TYR A 334 28.56 -10.93 31.80
C TYR A 334 27.53 -9.96 31.27
N SER A 335 26.76 -10.41 30.28
CA SER A 335 25.56 -9.72 29.80
C SER A 335 24.33 -10.54 30.13
N ILE A 336 23.20 -9.88 30.33
CA ILE A 336 21.89 -10.49 30.53
C ILE A 336 20.94 -9.86 29.50
N ARG A 337 20.15 -10.69 28.83
CA ARG A 337 19.11 -10.22 27.91
C ARG A 337 17.77 -10.20 28.65
N GLU A 338 17.24 -9.00 28.84
CA GLU A 338 15.95 -8.76 29.48
C GLU A 338 14.91 -8.28 28.46
N PRO A 339 13.62 -8.59 28.66
CA PRO A 339 12.58 -8.12 27.78
C PRO A 339 12.39 -6.60 27.93
N LEU A 340 12.25 -5.90 26.80
CA LEU A 340 12.09 -4.44 26.74
C LEU A 340 10.81 -3.91 27.43
N GLY A 341 9.77 -4.73 27.52
CA GLY A 341 8.45 -4.35 28.04
C GLY A 341 7.33 -4.53 27.03
N VAL A 342 6.41 -3.56 26.95
CA VAL A 342 5.25 -3.63 26.06
C VAL A 342 5.61 -3.13 24.65
N CYS A 343 5.54 -4.03 23.68
CA CYS A 343 5.78 -3.74 22.26
C CYS A 343 4.47 -3.62 21.45
N ALA A 344 4.53 -2.99 20.28
CA ALA A 344 3.41 -2.88 19.34
C ALA A 344 3.86 -3.25 17.92
N GLY A 345 3.10 -4.14 17.25
CA GLY A 345 3.32 -4.53 15.85
C GLY A 345 2.25 -3.93 14.94
N ILE A 346 2.66 -3.44 13.77
CA ILE A 346 1.77 -2.90 12.74
C ILE A 346 1.99 -3.68 11.44
N CYS A 347 1.01 -4.49 11.06
CA CYS A 347 1.18 -5.47 10.00
C CYS A 347 0.49 -5.03 8.69
N ASN A 348 1.09 -5.42 7.57
CA ASN A 348 0.52 -5.19 6.24
C ASN A 348 -0.46 -6.33 5.87
N SER A 349 -1.48 -6.01 5.07
CA SER A 349 -2.49 -6.95 4.59
C SER A 349 -1.94 -8.08 3.70
N ASN A 350 -0.72 -7.98 3.17
CA ASN A 350 -0.20 -8.97 2.24
C ASN A 350 0.16 -10.33 2.87
N PHE A 351 0.38 -10.39 4.19
CA PHE A 351 0.76 -11.61 4.92
C PHE A 351 0.13 -11.58 6.32
N SER A 352 -1.18 -11.80 6.41
CA SER A 352 -1.95 -11.59 7.65
C SER A 352 -1.63 -12.58 8.77
N SER A 353 -1.05 -13.74 8.46
CA SER A 353 -0.67 -14.74 9.48
C SER A 353 0.80 -14.61 9.87
N MET A 354 1.70 -14.48 8.89
CA MET A 354 3.15 -14.57 9.09
C MET A 354 3.74 -13.31 9.75
N VAL A 355 3.37 -12.12 9.27
CA VAL A 355 3.98 -10.84 9.72
C VAL A 355 3.62 -10.51 11.18
N PRO A 356 2.37 -10.66 11.65
CA PRO A 356 2.05 -10.35 13.04
C PRO A 356 2.83 -11.18 14.06
N LEU A 357 3.10 -12.45 13.76
CA LEU A 357 3.82 -13.30 14.71
C LEU A 357 5.34 -13.05 14.67
N TRP A 358 5.89 -12.72 13.50
CA TRP A 358 7.31 -12.36 13.37
C TRP A 358 7.66 -11.12 14.20
N ASP A 359 6.81 -10.08 14.15
CA ASP A 359 6.98 -8.86 14.94
C ASP A 359 6.86 -9.11 16.45
N ILE A 360 6.05 -10.11 16.86
CA ILE A 360 5.85 -10.49 18.27
C ILE A 360 7.02 -11.32 18.82
N VAL A 361 7.73 -12.08 17.96
CA VAL A 361 8.74 -13.07 18.38
C VAL A 361 10.18 -12.54 18.32
N ASN A 362 10.52 -11.59 17.42
CA ASN A 362 11.93 -11.36 17.02
C ASN A 362 12.49 -9.92 17.22
N TYR A 363 12.33 -9.31 18.39
CA TYR A 363 13.13 -8.10 18.72
C TYR A 363 14.11 -8.37 19.87
N VAL A 364 15.36 -8.63 19.49
CA VAL A 364 16.53 -8.61 20.38
C VAL A 364 17.48 -7.53 19.86
N CYS A 365 17.62 -6.42 20.60
CA CYS A 365 18.71 -5.47 20.40
C CYS A 365 19.75 -5.74 21.50
N ASP A 366 20.98 -6.06 21.12
CA ASP A 366 22.13 -6.04 22.03
C ASP A 366 22.73 -4.62 22.01
N ASP A 367 22.89 -4.00 23.18
CA ASP A 367 23.35 -2.60 23.36
C ASP A 367 24.87 -2.41 23.35
N ASP A 368 25.68 -3.47 23.48
CA ASP A 368 27.06 -3.28 23.93
C ASP A 368 28.12 -3.01 22.84
N ASP A 369 27.77 -2.98 21.55
CA ASP A 369 28.70 -2.65 20.46
C ASP A 369 27.99 -1.96 19.28
N ILE A 370 27.40 -0.76 19.46
CA ILE A 370 26.62 -0.14 18.38
C ILE A 370 27.53 0.38 17.25
N LYS A 371 27.71 -0.44 16.20
CA LYS A 371 28.24 -0.03 14.89
C LYS A 371 27.10 0.11 13.90
N ALA A 372 26.70 1.34 13.61
CA ALA A 372 25.56 1.63 12.74
C ALA A 372 25.99 2.28 11.42
N ILE A 373 25.34 1.96 10.31
CA ILE A 373 25.55 2.70 9.06
C ILE A 373 24.42 3.70 8.92
N SER A 374 24.75 4.97 8.75
CA SER A 374 23.77 5.96 8.31
C SER A 374 23.91 6.20 6.82
N CYS A 375 22.91 5.83 6.06
CA CYS A 375 22.88 6.15 4.64
C CYS A 375 22.32 7.56 4.46
N VAL A 376 23.20 8.58 4.42
CA VAL A 376 22.82 9.91 3.88
C VAL A 376 22.76 9.79 2.38
N GLY A 377 21.59 9.37 1.93
CA GLY A 377 21.26 9.43 0.54
C GLY A 377 22.18 8.59 -0.35
N SER A 378 21.73 7.36 -0.58
CA SER A 378 21.96 6.65 -1.83
C SER A 378 20.59 6.48 -2.52
N TYR A 379 20.01 7.50 -3.16
CA TYR A 379 20.24 8.02 -4.52
C TYR A 379 20.14 6.95 -5.62
N LYS A 380 18.97 6.92 -6.27
CA LYS A 380 18.61 6.30 -7.57
C LYS A 380 18.81 4.79 -7.76
N ASP A 381 19.79 4.15 -7.13
CA ASP A 381 20.05 2.72 -7.33
C ASP A 381 19.85 1.90 -6.05
N PRO A 382 18.70 1.20 -5.93
CA PRO A 382 18.47 0.26 -4.83
C PRO A 382 19.50 -0.88 -4.79
N GLY A 383 20.22 -1.18 -5.89
CA GLY A 383 21.26 -2.20 -5.90
C GLY A 383 22.43 -1.87 -4.97
N ASN A 384 22.92 -0.63 -5.00
CA ASN A 384 24.00 -0.16 -4.12
C ASN A 384 23.58 -0.24 -2.64
N LEU A 385 22.35 0.17 -2.32
CA LEU A 385 21.79 0.03 -0.97
C LEU A 385 21.77 -1.44 -0.54
N GLY A 386 21.29 -2.34 -1.40
CA GLY A 386 21.28 -3.77 -1.10
C GLY A 386 22.68 -4.33 -0.82
N THR A 387 23.68 -3.95 -1.61
CA THR A 387 25.07 -4.36 -1.38
C THR A 387 25.61 -3.84 -0.05
N LEU A 388 25.33 -2.58 0.29
CA LEU A 388 25.72 -2.01 1.59
C LEU A 388 25.08 -2.75 2.77
N LEU A 389 23.78 -3.04 2.70
CA LEU A 389 23.07 -3.80 3.76
C LEU A 389 23.66 -5.19 3.95
N ARG A 390 24.04 -5.85 2.85
CA ARG A 390 24.71 -7.16 2.90
C ARG A 390 26.12 -7.09 3.48
N SER A 391 26.88 -6.06 3.12
CA SER A 391 28.20 -5.82 3.71
C SER A 391 28.10 -5.51 5.19
N ALA A 392 27.13 -4.69 5.61
CA ALA A 392 26.87 -4.35 7.00
C ALA A 392 26.67 -5.62 7.83
N LEU A 393 25.75 -6.47 7.39
CA LEU A 393 25.47 -7.74 8.04
C LEU A 393 26.70 -8.67 8.06
N ALA A 394 27.43 -8.77 6.94
CA ALA A 394 28.61 -9.63 6.83
C ALA A 394 29.77 -9.20 7.73
N PHE A 395 29.91 -7.90 7.98
CA PHE A 395 30.95 -7.31 8.82
C PHE A 395 30.47 -7.00 10.24
N LYS A 396 29.34 -7.59 10.67
CA LYS A 396 28.75 -7.47 12.02
C LYS A 396 28.42 -6.04 12.44
N TRP A 397 27.95 -5.21 11.51
CA TRP A 397 27.33 -3.93 11.85
C TRP A 397 25.91 -4.15 12.37
N ASN A 398 25.56 -3.46 13.44
CA ASN A 398 24.42 -3.76 14.30
C ASN A 398 23.12 -3.07 13.86
N GLY A 399 23.20 -2.12 12.93
CA GLY A 399 22.01 -1.43 12.45
C GLY A 399 22.28 -0.51 11.27
N VAL A 400 21.21 -0.13 10.57
CA VAL A 400 21.25 0.81 9.47
C VAL A 400 20.18 1.88 9.63
N PHE A 401 20.62 3.13 9.62
CA PHE A 401 19.78 4.31 9.67
C PHE A 401 19.58 4.88 8.26
N LEU A 402 18.33 4.95 7.83
CA LEU A 402 17.90 5.44 6.52
C LEU A 402 17.38 6.87 6.68
N LEU A 403 18.12 7.83 6.12
CA LEU A 403 17.72 9.23 6.09
C LEU A 403 16.77 9.54 4.91
N PRO A 404 16.05 10.67 4.93
CA PRO A 404 15.07 10.99 3.91
C PRO A 404 15.74 11.09 2.54
N GLY A 405 15.15 10.43 1.54
CA GLY A 405 15.70 10.33 0.18
C GLY A 405 16.55 9.08 -0.09
N CYS A 406 16.68 8.17 0.88
CA CYS A 406 17.23 6.83 0.64
C CYS A 406 16.26 5.98 -0.20
N CYS A 407 16.80 5.06 -1.01
CA CYS A 407 16.00 4.05 -1.71
C CYS A 407 15.29 3.11 -0.72
N ASP A 408 14.17 2.54 -1.14
CA ASP A 408 13.45 1.53 -0.37
C ASP A 408 14.33 0.25 -0.25
N PRO A 409 14.70 -0.18 0.98
CA PRO A 409 15.50 -1.39 1.20
C PRO A 409 14.78 -2.68 0.78
N PHE A 410 13.45 -2.64 0.66
CA PHE A 410 12.62 -3.78 0.23
C PHE A 410 12.33 -3.78 -1.28
N ASN A 411 12.94 -2.87 -2.04
CA ASN A 411 12.86 -2.89 -3.49
C ASN A 411 13.48 -4.19 -4.07
N GLU A 412 12.90 -4.75 -5.14
CA GLU A 412 13.39 -5.98 -5.79
C GLU A 412 14.89 -5.95 -6.13
N LYS A 413 15.43 -4.80 -6.56
CA LYS A 413 16.87 -4.66 -6.82
C LYS A 413 17.71 -4.67 -5.54
N ALA A 414 17.24 -4.01 -4.48
CA ALA A 414 17.89 -4.01 -3.17
C ALA A 414 17.86 -5.40 -2.54
N LEU A 415 16.72 -6.10 -2.59
CA LEU A 415 16.57 -7.46 -2.09
C LEU A 415 17.48 -8.46 -2.83
N ARG A 416 17.58 -8.35 -4.16
CA ARG A 416 18.49 -9.21 -4.94
C ARG A 416 19.96 -8.95 -4.63
N ALA A 417 20.38 -7.69 -4.57
CA ALA A 417 21.75 -7.34 -4.27
C ALA A 417 22.14 -7.73 -2.84
N SER A 418 21.21 -7.54 -1.89
CA SER A 418 21.42 -7.85 -0.48
C SER A 418 21.29 -9.33 -0.12
N ARG A 419 20.64 -10.13 -0.97
CA ARG A 419 20.24 -11.52 -0.66
C ARG A 419 19.44 -11.65 0.64
N GLY A 420 18.58 -10.69 0.94
CA GLY A 420 17.70 -10.74 2.11
C GLY A 420 18.29 -10.15 3.40
N ALA A 421 19.47 -9.52 3.34
CA ALA A 421 20.04 -8.83 4.51
C ALA A 421 19.10 -7.79 5.19
N PRO A 422 18.22 -7.06 4.48
CA PRO A 422 17.23 -6.17 5.12
C PRO A 422 16.36 -6.82 6.20
N PHE A 423 16.21 -8.15 6.16
CA PHE A 423 15.40 -8.91 7.12
C PHE A 423 16.20 -9.38 8.34
N GLN A 424 17.53 -9.22 8.33
CA GLN A 424 18.43 -9.72 9.37
C GLN A 424 19.19 -8.61 10.10
N ILE A 425 19.26 -7.40 9.52
CA ILE A 425 19.86 -6.23 10.15
C ILE A 425 18.78 -5.23 10.56
N PRO A 426 18.82 -4.68 11.79
CA PRO A 426 17.90 -3.62 12.20
C PRO A 426 17.92 -2.42 11.25
N LEU A 427 16.75 -2.03 10.74
CA LEU A 427 16.58 -0.88 9.85
C LEU A 427 15.74 0.19 10.54
N VAL A 428 16.30 1.39 10.71
CA VAL A 428 15.61 2.54 11.27
C VAL A 428 15.48 3.61 10.19
N SER A 429 14.28 4.10 9.92
CA SER A 429 14.08 5.24 9.01
C SER A 429 13.77 6.50 9.81
N GLY A 430 14.47 7.59 9.54
CA GLY A 430 14.31 8.83 10.29
C GLY A 430 14.80 10.06 9.54
N ASN A 431 14.70 11.23 10.17
CA ASN A 431 15.25 12.47 9.65
C ASN A 431 16.56 12.83 10.41
N TRP A 432 17.17 13.96 10.04
CA TRP A 432 18.40 14.42 10.69
C TRP A 432 18.25 14.68 12.19
N ALA A 433 17.10 15.19 12.65
CA ALA A 433 16.88 15.41 14.08
C ALA A 433 16.84 14.09 14.85
N HIS A 434 16.28 13.02 14.27
CA HIS A 434 16.30 11.69 14.86
C HIS A 434 17.73 11.12 14.92
N LEU A 435 18.53 11.31 13.87
CA LEU A 435 19.92 10.85 13.86
C LEU A 435 20.79 11.63 14.86
N GLU A 436 20.57 12.93 14.99
CA GLU A 436 21.23 13.79 15.98
C GLU A 436 20.84 13.39 17.41
N ALA A 437 19.56 13.12 17.67
CA ALA A 437 19.10 12.63 18.96
C ALA A 437 19.74 11.28 19.32
N PHE A 438 19.74 10.33 18.37
CA PHE A 438 20.37 9.02 18.53
C PHE A 438 21.88 9.14 18.82
N SER A 439 22.59 9.97 18.06
CA SER A 439 24.03 10.18 18.25
C SER A 439 24.34 10.77 19.63
N ASN A 440 23.52 11.69 20.13
CA ASN A 440 23.70 12.30 21.45
C ASN A 440 23.36 11.35 22.61
N GLU A 441 22.31 10.56 22.47
CA GLU A 441 21.83 9.64 23.50
C GLU A 441 22.80 8.46 23.68
N VAL A 442 23.26 7.89 22.57
CA VAL A 442 24.15 6.71 22.55
C VAL A 442 25.64 7.12 22.54
N GLN A 443 25.94 8.42 22.45
CA GLN A 443 27.30 8.97 22.32
C GLN A 443 28.10 8.37 21.14
N VAL A 444 27.44 8.16 20.01
CA VAL A 444 28.02 7.52 18.83
C VAL A 444 28.91 8.50 18.08
N LYS A 445 30.13 8.05 17.74
CA LYS A 445 31.07 8.84 16.95
C LYS A 445 30.70 8.81 15.46
N MET A 446 30.44 9.99 14.90
CA MET A 446 29.95 10.15 13.53
C MET A 446 31.11 10.30 12.54
N PHE A 447 31.25 9.35 11.61
CA PHE A 447 32.20 9.41 10.50
C PHE A 447 31.48 9.53 9.17
N ALA A 448 32.10 10.14 8.16
CA ALA A 448 31.60 10.14 6.80
C ALA A 448 32.68 9.85 5.77
N GLY A 449 32.36 8.95 4.82
CA GLY A 449 33.26 8.62 3.71
C GLY A 449 33.35 9.78 2.73
N HIS A 450 34.56 10.32 2.54
CA HIS A 450 34.79 11.49 1.69
C HIS A 450 36.11 11.38 0.91
N PRO A 451 36.17 11.76 -0.37
CA PRO A 451 37.42 11.73 -1.14
C PRO A 451 38.46 12.71 -0.57
N ALA A 452 39.74 12.29 -0.59
CA ALA A 452 40.85 13.08 -0.05
C ALA A 452 41.11 14.39 -0.84
N ILE A 453 40.77 14.38 -2.14
CA ILE A 453 40.95 15.52 -3.05
C ILE A 453 39.67 16.36 -3.00
N SER A 454 39.49 17.14 -1.94
CA SER A 454 38.40 18.12 -1.90
C SER A 454 38.92 19.43 -1.33
N ASN A 455 38.56 20.55 -1.97
CA ASN A 455 38.93 21.92 -1.60
C ASN A 455 38.23 22.41 -0.30
N GLY A 456 37.96 21.52 0.65
CA GLY A 456 37.21 21.79 1.87
C GLY A 456 38.09 22.25 3.04
N PHE A 457 37.49 22.99 3.97
CA PHE A 457 38.15 23.55 5.16
C PHE A 457 38.36 22.54 6.30
N LYS A 458 37.70 21.37 6.27
CA LYS A 458 37.75 20.35 7.34
C LYS A 458 38.83 19.30 7.03
N PRO A 459 39.72 18.95 7.98
CA PRO A 459 40.71 17.90 7.77
C PRO A 459 40.04 16.55 7.50
N VAL A 460 40.59 15.79 6.55
CA VAL A 460 40.12 14.45 6.19
C VAL A 460 41.12 13.42 6.70
N HIS A 461 40.67 12.51 7.56
CA HIS A 461 41.50 11.44 8.08
C HIS A 461 41.71 10.36 7.03
N LYS A 462 42.96 9.93 6.84
CA LYS A 462 43.25 8.79 5.97
C LYS A 462 42.90 7.50 6.70
N LEU A 463 42.10 6.66 6.06
CA LEU A 463 41.80 5.32 6.55
C LEU A 463 43.11 4.55 6.68
N SER A 464 43.36 4.03 7.88
CA SER A 464 44.57 3.27 8.21
C SER A 464 44.26 2.30 9.34
N GLN A 465 45.10 1.27 9.49
CA GLN A 465 44.97 0.31 10.58
C GLN A 465 45.01 0.98 11.96
N ARG A 466 45.87 2.00 12.13
CA ARG A 466 45.96 2.76 13.38
C ARG A 466 44.65 3.47 13.74
N LEU A 467 43.99 4.06 12.75
CA LEU A 467 42.69 4.71 12.95
C LEU A 467 41.62 3.66 13.33
N ALA A 468 41.59 2.53 12.62
CA ALA A 468 40.67 1.45 12.92
C ALA A 468 40.84 0.92 14.36
N HIS A 469 42.07 0.63 14.78
CA HIS A 469 42.36 0.15 16.14
C HIS A 469 41.97 1.19 17.21
N SER A 470 42.12 2.49 16.93
CA SER A 470 41.69 3.55 17.86
C SER A 470 40.18 3.66 18.02
N LEU A 471 39.40 3.04 17.12
CA LEU A 471 37.94 3.09 17.06
C LEU A 471 37.30 1.72 17.33
N ALA A 472 38.09 0.71 17.68
CA ALA A 472 37.63 -0.68 17.81
C ALA A 472 36.47 -0.81 18.80
N ASP A 473 36.62 -0.17 19.98
CA ASP A 473 35.70 -0.22 21.12
C ASP A 473 34.79 1.03 21.22
N THR A 474 34.74 1.85 20.16
CA THR A 474 33.88 3.04 20.14
C THR A 474 32.61 2.80 19.34
N PRO A 475 31.42 3.11 19.91
CA PRO A 475 30.19 3.16 19.14
C PRO A 475 30.37 4.13 17.97
N LEU A 476 30.17 3.67 16.76
CA LEU A 476 30.48 4.44 15.56
C LEU A 476 29.32 4.40 14.56
N CYS A 477 29.10 5.53 13.92
CA CYS A 477 28.13 5.64 12.83
C CYS A 477 28.84 6.09 11.57
N LEU A 478 28.85 5.23 10.55
CA LEU A 478 29.44 5.56 9.26
C LEU A 478 28.40 6.11 8.29
N LEU A 479 28.69 7.28 7.76
CA LEU A 479 27.81 8.02 6.90
C LEU A 479 28.32 8.04 5.46
N LEU A 480 27.52 7.52 4.54
CA LEU A 480 27.89 7.38 3.14
C LEU A 480 27.06 8.32 2.28
N GLY A 481 27.75 9.11 1.44
CA GLY A 481 27.13 10.07 0.53
C GLY A 481 26.73 9.47 -0.80
N SER A 482 25.93 10.22 -1.55
CA SER A 482 25.45 9.84 -2.87
C SER A 482 26.56 9.78 -3.93
N GLU A 483 26.48 8.85 -4.89
CA GLU A 483 27.46 8.76 -5.98
C GLU A 483 27.52 10.02 -6.86
N GLY A 484 26.40 10.74 -7.01
CA GLY A 484 26.31 11.90 -7.89
C GLY A 484 26.64 13.24 -7.22
N THR A 485 26.09 13.48 -6.03
CA THR A 485 26.22 14.77 -5.32
C THR A 485 27.14 14.70 -4.10
N GLY A 486 27.66 13.51 -3.77
CA GLY A 486 28.48 13.30 -2.59
C GLY A 486 27.69 13.49 -1.29
N LEU A 487 28.41 13.95 -0.25
CA LEU A 487 27.87 14.29 1.06
C LEU A 487 27.20 15.68 1.04
N THR A 488 26.04 15.76 1.69
CA THR A 488 25.39 17.05 1.97
C THR A 488 26.28 17.94 2.85
N GLU A 489 26.08 19.26 2.81
CA GLU A 489 26.84 20.20 3.65
C GLU A 489 26.66 19.90 5.14
N ARG A 490 25.40 19.64 5.56
CA ARG A 490 25.08 19.20 6.93
C ARG A 490 25.83 17.94 7.35
N ALA A 491 25.96 16.96 6.45
CA ALA A 491 26.73 15.75 6.72
C ALA A 491 28.24 16.02 6.92
N ARG A 492 28.80 16.95 6.15
CA ARG A 492 30.22 17.35 6.26
C ARG A 492 30.51 18.10 7.56
N GLU A 493 29.55 18.89 8.02
CA GLU A 493 29.65 19.59 9.31
C GLU A 493 29.52 18.62 10.48
N PHE A 494 28.50 17.76 10.45
CA PHE A 494 28.16 16.84 11.54
C PHE A 494 29.15 15.69 11.74
N CYS A 495 29.78 15.18 10.68
CA CYS A 495 30.67 14.02 10.75
C CYS A 495 32.16 14.35 10.63
N GLU A 496 33.02 13.59 11.29
CA GLU A 496 34.46 13.52 10.96
C GLU A 496 34.64 12.86 9.59
N LEU A 497 35.53 13.40 8.75
CA LEU A 497 35.70 12.92 7.38
C LEU A 497 36.80 11.86 7.32
N VAL A 498 36.52 10.75 6.64
CA VAL A 498 37.49 9.66 6.41
C VAL A 498 37.61 9.35 4.91
N SER A 499 38.84 9.24 4.43
CA SER A 499 39.14 8.91 3.03
C SER A 499 39.90 7.60 2.90
N ILE A 500 39.50 6.78 1.93
CA ILE A 500 40.26 5.60 1.52
C ILE A 500 41.49 6.07 0.72
N PRO A 501 42.73 5.66 1.06
CA PRO A 501 43.91 5.93 0.25
C PRO A 501 43.76 5.30 -1.15
N MET A 502 43.96 6.10 -2.20
CA MET A 502 43.84 5.68 -3.60
C MET A 502 45.06 6.17 -4.40
N ALA A 503 45.28 5.58 -5.58
CA ALA A 503 46.32 6.05 -6.51
C ALA A 503 45.99 7.47 -7.03
N ASP A 504 47.03 8.27 -7.30
CA ASP A 504 46.96 9.74 -7.47
C ASP A 504 46.10 10.27 -8.65
N ASN A 505 45.43 9.39 -9.42
CA ASN A 505 44.62 9.74 -10.59
C ASN A 505 43.15 9.28 -10.51
N PHE A 506 42.68 8.78 -9.37
CA PHE A 506 41.31 8.26 -9.23
C PHE A 506 40.52 9.05 -8.18
N GLU A 507 39.37 9.61 -8.59
CA GLU A 507 38.62 10.58 -7.77
C GLU A 507 37.76 9.92 -6.68
N SER A 508 37.04 8.83 -7.00
CA SER A 508 36.13 8.17 -6.06
C SER A 508 35.72 6.77 -6.50
N LEU A 509 35.56 5.85 -5.54
CA LEU A 509 34.96 4.52 -5.76
C LEU A 509 33.42 4.58 -5.77
N ASN A 510 32.78 3.53 -6.32
CA ASN A 510 31.35 3.28 -6.13
C ASN A 510 31.02 3.25 -4.63
N VAL A 511 29.87 3.81 -4.25
CA VAL A 511 29.51 3.99 -2.83
C VAL A 511 29.44 2.66 -2.07
N ALA A 512 28.97 1.59 -2.71
CA ALA A 512 28.88 0.27 -2.09
C ALA A 512 30.28 -0.34 -1.88
N VAL A 513 31.21 -0.15 -2.82
CA VAL A 513 32.60 -0.58 -2.69
C VAL A 513 33.32 0.21 -1.58
N ALA A 514 33.19 1.54 -1.60
CA ALA A 514 33.78 2.40 -0.58
C ALA A 514 33.24 2.08 0.82
N GLY A 515 31.91 1.94 0.93
CA GLY A 515 31.25 1.52 2.16
C GLY A 515 31.72 0.16 2.63
N GLY A 516 31.86 -0.82 1.73
CA GLY A 516 32.39 -2.14 2.06
C GLY A 516 33.81 -2.11 2.63
N ILE A 517 34.72 -1.33 2.03
CA ILE A 517 36.10 -1.17 2.52
C ILE A 517 36.12 -0.50 3.88
N LEU A 518 35.37 0.58 4.06
CA LEU A 518 35.28 1.30 5.33
C LEU A 518 34.69 0.40 6.42
N MET A 519 33.62 -0.33 6.12
CA MET A 519 32.99 -1.27 7.05
C MET A 519 33.94 -2.37 7.48
N PHE A 520 34.65 -2.99 6.52
CA PHE A 520 35.60 -4.06 6.81
C PHE A 520 36.79 -3.56 7.64
N MET A 521 37.29 -2.35 7.35
CA MET A 521 38.42 -1.79 8.10
C MET A 521 38.02 -1.32 9.50
N LEU A 522 36.78 -0.86 9.70
CA LEU A 522 36.27 -0.34 10.97
C LEU A 522 35.44 -1.37 11.77
N GLN A 523 35.34 -2.62 11.28
CA GLN A 523 34.70 -3.71 12.01
C GLN A 523 35.48 -4.02 13.30
N SER A 524 34.81 -4.60 14.29
CA SER A 524 35.50 -5.12 15.47
C SER A 524 36.39 -6.28 15.05
N GLU A 525 37.58 -6.44 15.65
CA GLU A 525 38.47 -7.55 15.31
C GLU A 525 37.67 -8.86 15.38
N LEU A 526 37.59 -9.56 14.24
CA LEU A 526 37.20 -10.96 14.26
C LEU A 526 38.34 -11.64 14.99
N GLU A 527 38.11 -12.10 16.23
CA GLU A 527 39.03 -13.05 16.83
C GLU A 527 39.26 -14.14 15.80
N ASP A 528 40.50 -14.23 15.35
CA ASP A 528 40.96 -15.25 14.43
C ASP A 528 40.47 -16.59 15.00
N ALA A 529 39.49 -17.19 14.34
CA ALA A 529 39.17 -18.60 14.49
C ALA A 529 40.36 -19.37 13.89
N GLN A 530 41.50 -19.33 14.57
CA GLN A 530 42.69 -20.08 14.23
C GLN A 530 42.46 -21.53 14.66
N THR A 531 42.13 -22.33 13.63
CA THR A 531 42.29 -23.78 13.46
C THR A 531 41.47 -24.74 14.30
#